data_AF-A0A1B7W9L9-F1
#
_entry.id   AF-A0A1B7W9L9-F1
#
_cell.length_a   1.000
_cell.length_b   1.000
_cell.length_c   1.000
_cell.angle_alpha   90.00
_cell.angle_beta   90.00
_cell.angle_gamma   90.00
#
_symmetry.space_group_name_H-M   'P 1'
#
loop_
_entity.id
_entity.type
_entity.pdbx_description
1 polymer ?
#
loop_
_entity_poly.entity_id
_entity_poly.type
_entity_poly.pdbx_seq_one_letter_code
_entity_poly.pdbx_strand_id
1 'polypeptide(L)' 'MKDKLLNWLNFILVADVFLVILGFAWLVIAVIGDASGINLGLDLWHKLWIPLFNPAIGILMGGAL' A
#
# COMPACT_ATOMS: atom_id res chain seq x y z
N MET A 1 10.84 -22.50 -16.66
CA MET A 1 9.60 -22.16 -15.91
C MET A 1 9.88 -21.40 -14.62
N LYS A 2 10.92 -21.78 -13.87
CA LYS A 2 11.35 -21.09 -12.64
C LYS A 2 11.65 -19.60 -12.87
N ASP A 3 12.31 -19.25 -13.96
CA ASP A 3 12.65 -17.86 -14.30
C ASP A 3 11.42 -16.99 -14.54
N LYS A 4 10.39 -17.56 -15.18
CA LYS A 4 9.13 -16.87 -15.43
C LYS A 4 8.38 -16.60 -14.11
N LEU A 5 8.45 -17.54 -13.16
CA LEU A 5 7.81 -17.41 -11.84
C LEU A 5 8.53 -16.36 -10.98
N LEU A 6 9.87 -16.36 -10.97
CA LEU A 6 10.67 -15.34 -10.30
C LEU A 6 10.43 -13.95 -10.88
N ASN A 7 10.30 -13.83 -12.20
CA ASN A 7 10.04 -12.54 -12.83
C ASN A 7 8.65 -11.98 -12.47
N TRP A 8 7.64 -12.86 -12.38
CA TRP A 8 6.30 -12.50 -11.89
C TRP A 8 6.31 -12.09 -10.42
N LEU A 9 7.03 -12.83 -9.57
CA LEU A 9 7.19 -12.48 -8.16
C LEU A 9 7.82 -11.09 -8.01
N ASN A 10 8.92 -10.82 -8.72
CA ASN A 10 9.56 -9.50 -8.70
C ASN A 10 8.61 -8.39 -9.14
N PHE A 11 7.82 -8.61 -10.18
CA PHE A 11 6.81 -7.63 -10.62
C PHE A 11 5.77 -7.34 -9.53
N ILE A 12 5.26 -8.39 -8.87
CA ILE A 12 4.29 -8.26 -7.77
C ILE A 12 4.91 -7.50 -6.59
N LEU A 13 6.14 -7.82 -6.20
CA LEU A 13 6.85 -7.13 -5.11
C LEU A 13 7.09 -5.66 -5.42
N VAL A 14 7.49 -5.33 -6.66
CA VAL A 14 7.64 -3.93 -7.08
C VAL A 14 6.29 -3.21 -7.04
N ALA A 15 5.22 -3.84 -7.52
CA ALA A 15 3.87 -3.27 -7.45
C ALA A 15 3.41 -3.05 -6.01
N ASP A 16 3.71 -3.97 -5.10
CA ASP A 16 3.41 -3.87 -3.66
C ASP A 16 4.13 -2.68 -3.00
N VAL A 17 5.40 -2.45 -3.34
CA VAL A 17 6.16 -1.26 -2.91
C VAL A 17 5.45 0.03 -3.32
N PHE A 18 5.02 0.13 -4.58
CA PHE A 18 4.28 1.30 -5.05
C PHE A 18 2.91 1.44 -4.37
N LEU A 19 2.22 0.33 -4.10
CA LEU A 19 0.95 0.34 -3.36
C LEU A 19 1.13 0.93 -1.96
N VAL A 20 2.17 0.54 -1.23
CA VAL A 20 2.46 1.07 0.11
C VAL A 20 2.82 2.55 0.07
N ILE A 21 3.69 2.97 -0.86
CA ILE A 21 4.11 4.39 -0.99
C ILE A 21 2.93 5.28 -1.39
N LEU A 22 2.15 4.87 -2.39
CA LEU A 22 0.97 5.62 -2.83
C LEU A 22 -0.12 5.61 -1.75
N GLY A 23 -0.29 4.50 -1.04
CA GLY A 23 -1.18 4.41 0.11
C GLY A 23 -0.82 5.38 1.23
N PHE A 24 0.48 5.56 1.49
CA PHE A 24 0.97 6.56 2.44
C PHE A 24 0.76 7.99 1.94
N ALA A 25 1.05 8.27 0.66
CA ALA A 25 0.77 9.59 0.09
C ALA A 25 -0.73 9.94 0.15
N TRP A 26 -1.60 8.96 -0.12
CA TRP A 26 -3.04 9.11 0.03
C TRP A 26 -3.43 9.38 1.49
N LEU A 27 -2.84 8.69 2.48
CA LEU A 27 -3.07 8.98 3.90
C LEU A 27 -2.76 10.44 4.23
N VAL A 28 -1.60 10.94 3.82
CA VAL A 28 -1.18 12.33 4.09
C VAL A 28 -2.19 13.32 3.50
N ILE A 29 -2.57 13.13 2.23
CA ILE A 29 -3.59 13.97 1.57
C ILE A 29 -4.93 13.87 2.30
N ALA A 30 -5.34 12.66 2.70
CA ALA A 30 -6.61 12.42 3.38
C ALA A 30 -6.68 13.11 4.74
N VAL A 31 -5.60 13.08 5.51
CA VAL A 31 -5.49 13.78 6.81
C VAL A 31 -5.53 15.30 6.64
N ILE A 32 -4.83 15.85 5.65
CA ILE A 32 -4.86 17.30 5.37
C ILE A 32 -6.26 17.74 4.92
N GLY A 33 -6.92 16.93 4.09
CA GLY A 33 -8.30 17.14 3.67
C GLY A 33 -9.27 17.16 4.85
N ASP A 34 -9.19 16.14 5.71
CA ASP A 34 -10.04 15.99 6.89
C ASP A 34 -9.90 17.18 7.85
N ALA A 35 -8.67 17.65 8.09
CA ALA A 35 -8.40 18.86 8.87
C ALA A 35 -9.01 20.14 8.26
N SER A 36 -9.20 20.16 6.94
CA SER A 36 -9.86 21.26 6.21
C SER A 36 -11.37 21.07 6.06
N GLY A 37 -11.95 20.02 6.65
CA GLY A 37 -13.36 19.66 6.53
C GLY A 37 -13.75 19.00 5.21
N ILE A 38 -12.77 18.57 4.40
CA ILE A 38 -12.96 17.91 3.11
C ILE A 38 -12.69 16.41 3.27
N ASN A 39 -13.72 15.57 3.09
CA ASN A 39 -13.54 14.12 3.13
C ASN A 39 -12.84 13.61 1.87
N LEU A 40 -11.53 13.34 1.99
CA LEU A 40 -10.70 12.75 0.94
C LEU A 40 -10.49 11.22 1.13
N GLY A 41 -11.45 10.57 1.80
CA GLY A 41 -11.48 9.12 1.98
C GLY A 41 -10.69 8.60 3.19
N LEU A 42 -10.47 9.43 4.23
CA LEU A 42 -9.74 9.02 5.44
C LEU A 42 -10.41 7.83 6.15
N ASP A 43 -11.74 7.81 6.25
CA ASP A 43 -12.50 6.68 6.80
C ASP A 43 -12.32 5.40 5.99
N LEU A 44 -12.24 5.51 4.67
CA LEU A 44 -11.99 4.37 3.79
C LEU A 44 -10.57 3.86 3.99
N TRP A 45 -9.60 4.76 4.07
CA TRP A 45 -8.21 4.40 4.34
C TRP A 45 -8.07 3.61 5.65
N HIS A 46 -8.72 4.07 6.73
CA HIS A 46 -8.73 3.35 8.01
C HIS A 46 -9.36 1.95 7.89
N LYS A 47 -10.45 1.79 7.14
CA LYS A 47 -11.05 0.47 6.88
C LYS A 47 -10.15 -0.45 6.06
N LEU A 48 -9.35 0.11 5.16
CA LEU A 48 -8.39 -0.62 4.34
C LEU A 48 -7.10 -0.97 5.09
N TRP A 49 -6.86 -0.39 6.28
CA TRP A 49 -5.63 -0.64 7.04
C TRP A 49 -5.39 -2.12 7.32
N ILE A 50 -6.32 -2.79 8.01
CA ILE A 50 -6.18 -4.20 8.36
C ILE A 50 -6.22 -5.13 7.14
N PRO A 51 -7.16 -5.01 6.17
CA PRO A 51 -7.27 -5.97 5.08
C PRO A 51 -6.32 -5.72 3.90
N LEU A 52 -5.75 -4.52 3.73
CA LEU A 52 -4.94 -4.17 2.56
C LEU A 52 -3.54 -3.69 2.94
N PHE A 53 -3.43 -2.58 3.67
CA PHE A 53 -2.12 -1.94 3.90
C PHE A 53 -1.23 -2.72 4.86
N ASN A 54 -1.77 -3.23 5.96
CA ASN A 54 -1.00 -4.00 6.94
C ASN A 54 -0.44 -5.31 6.33
N PRO A 55 -1.21 -6.10 5.56
CA PRO A 55 -0.68 -7.24 4.81
C PRO A 55 0.36 -6.87 3.75
N ALA A 56 0.12 -5.81 2.97
CA ALA A 56 1.06 -5.31 1.97
C ALA A 56 2.41 -4.93 2.59
N ILE A 57 2.40 -4.19 3.70
CA ILE A 57 3.63 -3.87 4.44
C ILE A 57 4.35 -5.14 4.93
N GLY A 58 3.60 -6.15 5.38
CA GLY A 58 4.17 -7.44 5.77
C GLY A 58 4.88 -8.17 4.61
N ILE A 59 4.30 -8.14 3.41
CA ILE A 59 4.91 -8.69 2.19
C ILE A 59 6.17 -7.91 1.83
N LEU A 60 6.11 -6.58 1.85
CA LEU A 60 7.25 -5.71 1.59
C LEU A 60 8.41 -5.98 2.55
N MET A 61 8.14 -6.11 3.85
CA MET A 61 9.14 -6.47 4.85
C MET A 61 9.70 -7.88 4.59
N GLY A 62 8.85 -8.85 4.27
CA GLY A 62 9.26 -10.22 3.95
C GLY A 62 10.10 -10.32 2.67
N GLY A 63 9.84 -9.46 1.68
CA GLY A 63 10.61 -9.41 0.44
C GLY A 63 11.95 -8.67 0.55
N ALA A 64 12.17 -7.93 1.65
CA ALA A 64 13.41 -7.22 1.93
C ALA A 64 14.42 -8.04 2.75
N LEU A 65 13.97 -9.11 3.40
CA LEU A 65 14.78 -10.05 4.19
C LEU A 65 15.33 -11.17 3.30
#